data_AF-A0AAD8L450-F1
#
_entry.id   AF-A0AAD8L450-F1
#
_cell.length_a   1.000
_cell.length_b   1.000
_cell.length_c   1.000
_cell.angle_alpha   90.00
_cell.angle_beta   90.00
_cell.angle_gamma   90.00
#
_symmetry.space_group_name_H-M   'P 1'
#
loop_
_entity.id
_entity.type
_entity.pdbx_description
1 polymer ?
#
loop_
_entity_poly.entity_id
_entity_poly.type
_entity_poly.pdbx_seq_one_letter_code
_entity_poly.pdbx_strand_id
1 'polypeptide(L)'
;MVSLKFCVCVSVLLHAFFLLPNLVFCDEEDNLLSGINSFRQSRNLVPFSKNNNAGCMADEIAESLENKPCSIMAGPSIMTSTQPRYANYPDIIKKCDIDVNTTADGVILPVCVSKRIQTLVLTNYTQSSYASYLNNSRYSGIGIGKEDDWVVVVLTTNTPAGTFSNVGSVVRVSWFVVGLMMVWFGIW
;
A
#
# COMPACT_ATOMS: atom_id res chain seq x y z
N MET A 1 -12.92 37.71 29.23
CA MET A 1 -13.48 36.44 29.76
C MET A 1 -14.20 35.75 28.62
N VAL A 2 -13.64 34.67 28.08
CA VAL A 2 -14.32 33.86 27.06
C VAL A 2 -15.45 33.12 27.76
N SER A 3 -16.69 33.35 27.30
CA SER A 3 -17.89 32.77 27.90
C SER A 3 -17.81 31.24 27.84
N LEU A 4 -18.09 30.55 28.95
CA LEU A 4 -18.12 29.08 29.04
C LEU A 4 -18.98 28.46 27.92
N LYS A 5 -20.07 29.15 27.53
CA LYS A 5 -20.94 28.77 26.41
C LYS A 5 -20.23 28.76 25.06
N PHE A 6 -19.28 29.68 24.85
CA PHE A 6 -18.48 29.75 23.63
C PHE A 6 -17.52 28.55 23.51
N CYS A 7 -16.88 28.15 24.61
CA CYS A 7 -16.02 26.93 24.62
C CYS A 7 -16.82 25.65 24.35
N VAL A 8 -18.02 25.52 24.92
CA VAL A 8 -18.88 24.35 24.69
C VAL A 8 -19.32 24.29 23.22
N CYS A 9 -19.73 25.43 22.63
CA CYS A 9 -20.10 25.47 21.22
C CYS A 9 -18.94 25.11 20.28
N VAL A 10 -17.75 25.64 20.52
CA VAL A 10 -16.55 25.33 19.71
C VAL A 10 -16.19 23.85 19.82
N SER A 11 -16.27 23.26 21.02
CA SER A 11 -16.01 21.84 21.23
C SER A 11 -17.03 20.96 20.49
N VAL A 12 -18.33 21.28 20.56
CA VAL A 12 -19.37 20.53 19.85
C VAL A 12 -19.22 20.63 18.33
N LEU A 13 -18.86 21.81 17.81
CA LEU A 13 -18.62 22.00 16.38
C LEU A 13 -17.38 21.23 15.90
N LEU A 14 -16.31 21.19 16.70
CA LEU A 14 -15.12 20.37 16.43
C LEU A 14 -15.47 18.87 16.40
N HIS A 15 -16.22 18.37 17.39
CA HIS A 15 -16.64 16.96 17.41
C HIS A 15 -17.57 16.63 16.24
N ALA A 16 -18.49 17.51 15.88
CA ALA A 16 -19.35 17.32 14.71
C ALA A 16 -18.53 17.28 13.41
N PHE A 17 -17.47 18.07 13.29
CA PHE A 17 -16.58 18.05 12.13
C PHE A 17 -15.74 16.77 12.06
N PHE A 18 -15.29 16.25 13.20
CA PHE A 18 -14.60 14.95 13.29
C PHE A 18 -15.52 13.74 13.09
N LEU A 19 -16.82 13.89 13.36
CA LEU A 19 -17.83 12.83 13.25
C LEU A 19 -18.60 12.86 11.92
N LEU A 20 -18.37 13.86 11.06
CA LEU A 20 -18.81 13.79 9.67
C LEU A 20 -18.15 12.54 9.05
N PRO A 21 -18.93 11.59 8.52
CA PRO A 21 -18.34 10.50 7.77
C PRO A 21 -17.62 11.15 6.59
N ASN A 22 -16.28 11.09 6.60
CA ASN A 22 -15.51 11.35 5.39
C ASN A 22 -16.15 10.47 4.33
N LEU A 23 -16.72 11.09 3.30
CA LEU A 23 -17.31 10.38 2.18
C LEU A 23 -16.13 9.65 1.51
N VAL A 24 -15.85 8.43 1.96
CA VAL A 24 -14.73 7.63 1.45
C VAL A 24 -15.13 7.30 0.03
N PHE A 25 -14.62 8.10 -0.90
CA PHE A 25 -14.61 7.77 -2.31
C PHE A 25 -13.85 6.44 -2.40
N CYS A 26 -14.60 5.35 -2.56
CA CYS A 26 -14.00 4.02 -2.69
C CYS A 26 -13.22 4.03 -4.00
N ASP A 27 -11.90 4.05 -3.90
CA ASP A 27 -11.02 4.07 -5.05
C ASP A 27 -11.19 2.75 -5.82
N GLU A 28 -10.97 2.75 -7.12
CA GLU A 28 -10.88 1.52 -7.90
C GLU A 28 -9.79 0.58 -7.35
N GLU A 29 -8.77 1.12 -6.66
CA GLU A 29 -7.77 0.30 -5.94
C GLU A 29 -8.37 -0.42 -4.74
N ASP A 30 -9.27 0.24 -4.01
CA ASP A 30 -10.00 -0.36 -2.89
C ASP A 30 -10.89 -1.51 -3.38
N ASN A 31 -11.49 -1.37 -4.57
CA ASN A 31 -12.29 -2.42 -5.19
C ASN A 31 -11.44 -3.64 -5.57
N LEU A 32 -10.26 -3.44 -6.17
CA LEU A 32 -9.36 -4.53 -6.51
C LEU A 32 -8.81 -5.23 -5.26
N LEU A 33 -8.40 -4.46 -4.26
CA LEU A 33 -7.95 -4.99 -2.97
C LEU A 33 -9.05 -5.82 -2.29
N SER A 34 -10.28 -5.31 -2.27
CA SER A 34 -11.44 -6.02 -1.72
C SER A 34 -11.68 -7.36 -2.44
N GLY A 35 -11.58 -7.37 -3.78
CA GLY A 35 -11.68 -8.60 -4.58
C GLY A 35 -10.58 -9.61 -4.25
N ILE A 36 -9.33 -9.16 -4.15
CA ILE A 36 -8.18 -10.01 -3.77
C ILE A 36 -8.34 -10.55 -2.35
N ASN A 37 -8.79 -9.72 -1.41
CA ASN A 37 -9.02 -10.14 -0.03
C ASN A 37 -10.17 -11.13 0.09
N SER A 38 -11.24 -10.97 -0.70
CA SER A 38 -12.32 -11.95 -0.80
C SER A 38 -11.81 -13.30 -1.31
N PHE A 39 -10.94 -13.29 -2.33
CA PHE A 39 -10.27 -14.51 -2.80
C PHE A 39 -9.45 -15.17 -1.69
N ARG A 40 -8.64 -14.42 -0.94
CA ARG A 40 -7.85 -14.95 0.18
C ARG A 40 -8.72 -15.54 1.29
N GLN A 41 -9.79 -14.84 1.65
CA GLN A 41 -10.72 -15.30 2.69
C GLN A 41 -11.42 -16.60 2.27
N SER A 42 -11.77 -16.76 1.00
CA SER A 42 -12.31 -18.03 0.47
C SER A 42 -11.34 -19.22 0.61
N ARG A 43 -10.05 -18.93 0.83
CA ARG A 43 -8.96 -19.90 1.06
C ARG A 43 -8.53 -19.95 2.53
N ASN A 44 -9.29 -19.35 3.46
CA ASN A 44 -8.99 -19.26 4.88
C ASN A 44 -7.66 -18.52 5.19
N LEU A 45 -7.27 -17.58 4.33
CA LEU A 45 -6.09 -16.74 4.54
C LEU A 45 -6.49 -15.36 5.10
N VAL A 46 -5.58 -14.78 5.88
CA VAL A 46 -5.72 -13.42 6.41
C VAL A 46 -5.73 -12.42 5.24
N PRO A 47 -6.66 -11.45 5.20
CA PRO A 47 -6.65 -10.40 4.17
C PRO A 47 -5.35 -9.59 4.25
N PHE A 48 -4.88 -9.10 3.11
CA PHE A 48 -3.72 -8.21 3.06
C PHE A 48 -4.05 -6.85 3.68
N SER A 49 -3.08 -6.30 4.41
CA SER A 49 -3.06 -4.89 4.82
C SER A 49 -2.39 -4.02 3.74
N LYS A 50 -2.90 -2.81 3.50
CA LYS A 50 -2.22 -1.86 2.62
C LYS A 50 -0.81 -1.55 3.13
N ASN A 51 0.16 -1.49 2.22
CA ASN A 51 1.52 -1.03 2.50
C ASN A 51 1.83 0.14 1.56
N ASN A 52 1.99 1.35 2.13
CA ASN A 52 2.09 2.58 1.36
C ASN A 52 3.34 2.63 0.48
N ASN A 53 4.47 2.09 0.94
CA ASN A 53 5.71 2.11 0.18
C ASN A 53 5.69 1.09 -0.96
N ALA A 54 5.07 -0.07 -0.73
CA ALA A 54 4.76 -1.00 -1.80
C ALA A 54 3.78 -0.41 -2.81
N GLY A 55 2.82 0.41 -2.36
CA GLY A 55 1.92 1.19 -3.21
C GLY A 55 2.69 2.15 -4.11
N CYS A 56 3.50 3.02 -3.51
CA CYS A 56 4.39 3.91 -4.26
C CYS A 56 5.24 3.14 -5.28
N MET A 57 5.88 2.03 -4.87
CA MET A 57 6.65 1.22 -5.82
C MET A 57 5.78 0.68 -6.96
N ALA A 58 4.55 0.25 -6.67
CA ALA A 58 3.62 -0.23 -7.70
C ALA A 58 3.25 0.87 -8.70
N ASP A 59 3.00 2.09 -8.22
CA ASP A 59 2.70 3.26 -9.04
C ASP A 59 3.86 3.58 -9.99
N GLU A 60 5.08 3.68 -9.46
CA GLU A 60 6.26 3.98 -10.27
C GLU A 60 6.58 2.89 -11.30
N ILE A 61 6.32 1.63 -10.95
CA ILE A 61 6.46 0.53 -11.91
C ILE A 61 5.40 0.68 -13.00
N ALA A 62 4.14 0.98 -12.65
CA ALA A 62 3.08 1.17 -13.61
C ALA A 62 3.39 2.35 -14.55
N GLU A 63 3.85 3.49 -14.02
CA GLU A 63 4.32 4.65 -14.79
C GLU A 63 5.43 4.27 -15.77
N SER A 64 6.40 3.44 -15.34
CA SER A 64 7.47 2.95 -16.22
C SER A 64 6.98 2.00 -17.34
N LEU A 65 5.75 1.50 -17.23
CA LEU A 65 5.13 0.56 -18.16
C LEU A 65 4.08 1.21 -19.06
N GLU A 66 3.54 2.39 -18.72
CA GLU A 66 2.47 3.13 -19.43
C GLU A 66 2.49 2.94 -20.96
N ASN A 67 3.64 3.21 -21.58
CA ASN A 67 3.80 3.20 -23.04
C ASN A 67 4.22 1.85 -23.64
N LYS A 68 4.25 0.78 -22.83
CA LYS A 68 4.68 -0.56 -23.28
C LYS A 68 3.46 -1.41 -23.66
N PRO A 69 3.51 -2.10 -24.81
CA PRO A 69 2.40 -2.94 -25.24
C PRO A 69 2.27 -4.19 -24.36
N CYS A 70 1.04 -4.63 -24.11
CA CYS A 70 0.76 -5.87 -23.37
C CYS A 70 1.36 -7.14 -23.99
N SER A 71 1.80 -7.09 -25.26
CA SER A 71 2.46 -8.21 -25.94
C SER A 71 3.79 -8.61 -25.30
N ILE A 72 4.41 -7.70 -24.55
CA ILE A 72 5.51 -8.03 -23.63
C ILE A 72 4.86 -8.62 -22.39
N MET A 73 4.56 -9.93 -22.39
CA MET A 73 3.93 -10.59 -21.24
C MET A 73 4.77 -10.34 -19.98
N ALA A 74 4.24 -9.53 -19.09
CA ALA A 74 4.81 -9.30 -17.78
C ALA A 74 4.38 -10.47 -16.88
N GLY A 75 5.36 -11.16 -16.32
CA GLY A 75 5.17 -12.28 -15.40
C GLY A 75 5.59 -11.90 -13.98
N PRO A 76 5.40 -12.82 -13.01
CA PRO A 76 5.81 -12.57 -11.63
C PRO A 76 7.31 -12.33 -11.58
N SER A 77 7.72 -11.25 -10.90
CA SER A 77 9.12 -10.98 -10.65
C SER A 77 9.40 -11.01 -9.16
N ILE A 78 10.28 -11.93 -8.75
CA ILE A 78 10.76 -12.02 -7.38
C ILE A 78 11.78 -10.91 -7.18
N MET A 79 11.66 -10.20 -6.07
CA MET A 79 12.59 -9.14 -5.71
C MET A 79 13.84 -9.77 -5.11
N THR A 80 14.80 -10.17 -5.93
CA THR A 80 16.13 -10.52 -5.41
C THR A 80 16.87 -9.23 -5.05
N SER A 81 17.71 -9.25 -4.01
CA SER A 81 18.50 -8.07 -3.58
C SER A 81 19.39 -7.50 -4.71
N THR A 82 19.58 -8.26 -5.78
CA THR A 82 20.05 -7.83 -7.10
C THR A 82 18.86 -7.58 -8.03
N GLN A 83 18.46 -6.31 -8.15
CA GLN A 83 17.60 -5.67 -9.17
C GLN A 83 16.53 -6.55 -9.85
N PRO A 84 15.23 -6.28 -9.59
CA PRO A 84 14.15 -6.64 -10.49
C PRO A 84 14.45 -6.19 -11.93
N ARG A 85 13.84 -6.87 -12.92
CA ARG A 85 14.02 -6.64 -14.37
C ARG A 85 13.58 -5.24 -14.88
N TYR A 86 13.29 -4.32 -13.98
CA TYR A 86 12.91 -2.95 -14.29
C TYR A 86 14.17 -2.09 -14.30
N ALA A 87 14.54 -1.56 -15.47
CA ALA A 87 15.76 -0.75 -15.64
C ALA A 87 15.84 0.44 -14.67
N ASN A 88 14.69 0.94 -14.20
CA ASN A 88 14.56 2.11 -13.34
C ASN A 88 14.45 1.75 -11.84
N TYR A 89 14.73 0.50 -11.45
CA TYR A 89 14.54 0.06 -10.07
C TYR A 89 15.28 0.91 -9.01
N PRO A 90 16.55 1.32 -9.19
CA PRO A 90 17.21 2.21 -8.24
C PRO A 90 16.51 3.57 -8.07
N ASP A 91 15.95 4.11 -9.15
CA ASP A 91 15.24 5.38 -9.11
C ASP A 91 13.90 5.26 -8.36
N ILE A 92 13.19 4.14 -8.56
CA ILE A 92 11.96 3.80 -7.82
C ILE A 92 12.24 3.70 -6.32
N ILE A 93 13.29 2.96 -5.95
CA ILE A 93 13.72 2.81 -4.55
C ILE A 93 13.99 4.17 -3.92
N LYS A 94 14.69 5.05 -4.64
CA LYS A 94 14.97 6.41 -4.17
C LYS A 94 13.72 7.28 -4.07
N LYS A 95 12.83 7.26 -5.08
CA LYS A 95 11.62 8.10 -5.13
C LYS A 95 10.62 7.71 -4.04
N CYS A 96 10.49 6.42 -3.76
CA CYS A 96 9.65 5.90 -2.69
C CYS A 96 10.33 5.86 -1.31
N ASP A 97 11.58 6.33 -1.20
CA ASP A 97 12.37 6.35 0.02
C ASP A 97 12.52 4.97 0.70
N ILE A 98 12.61 3.90 -0.08
CA ILE A 98 12.63 2.51 0.43
C ILE A 98 14.05 2.07 0.77
N ASP A 99 14.24 1.40 1.92
CA ASP A 99 15.47 0.63 2.16
C ASP A 99 15.42 -0.65 1.33
N VAL A 100 16.30 -0.74 0.32
CA VAL A 100 16.39 -1.89 -0.59
C VAL A 100 16.57 -3.23 0.13
N ASN A 101 17.17 -3.25 1.32
CA ASN A 101 17.35 -4.48 2.09
C ASN A 101 16.03 -5.04 2.65
N THR A 102 14.95 -4.25 2.58
CA THR A 102 13.63 -4.60 3.12
C THR A 102 12.63 -5.01 2.05
N THR A 103 13.09 -5.24 0.81
CA THR A 103 12.24 -5.63 -0.33
C THR A 103 12.44 -7.08 -0.77
N ALA A 104 13.51 -7.75 -0.31
CA ALA A 104 13.97 -9.05 -0.79
C ALA A 104 12.95 -10.20 -0.65
N ASP A 105 12.07 -10.13 0.34
CA ASP A 105 11.00 -11.12 0.55
C ASP A 105 9.69 -10.76 -0.16
N GLY A 106 9.66 -9.67 -0.93
CA GLY A 106 8.52 -9.22 -1.72
C GLY A 106 8.42 -9.85 -3.11
N VAL A 107 7.29 -9.60 -3.78
CA VAL A 107 7.08 -9.98 -5.18
C VAL A 107 6.28 -8.91 -5.92
N ILE A 108 6.65 -8.63 -7.17
CA ILE A 108 5.94 -7.72 -8.06
C ILE A 108 5.17 -8.55 -9.09
N LEU A 109 3.88 -8.27 -9.21
CA LEU A 109 2.91 -8.96 -10.06
C LEU A 109 2.29 -7.95 -11.03
N PRO A 110 2.91 -7.70 -12.18
CA PRO A 110 2.36 -6.81 -13.20
C PRO A 110 1.29 -7.53 -14.04
N VAL A 111 0.17 -6.86 -14.30
CA VAL A 111 -0.90 -7.31 -15.21
C VAL A 111 -1.16 -6.20 -16.23
N CYS A 112 -1.33 -6.58 -17.50
CA CYS A 112 -1.74 -5.67 -18.56
C CYS A 112 -3.15 -6.07 -19.03
N VAL A 113 -4.14 -5.20 -18.82
CA VAL A 113 -5.53 -5.37 -19.29
C VAL A 113 -5.96 -4.07 -19.94
N SER A 114 -6.29 -4.15 -21.23
CA SER A 114 -6.75 -2.96 -21.95
C SER A 114 -8.00 -2.36 -21.30
N LYS A 115 -7.99 -1.04 -21.06
CA LYS A 115 -9.03 -0.28 -20.35
C LYS A 115 -9.28 -0.71 -18.90
N ARG A 116 -8.37 -1.50 -18.30
CA ARG A 116 -8.41 -1.93 -16.89
C ARG A 116 -9.78 -2.42 -16.40
N ILE A 117 -10.45 -3.27 -17.20
CA ILE A 117 -11.74 -3.86 -16.79
C ILE A 117 -11.52 -4.65 -15.49
N GLN A 118 -12.05 -4.15 -14.36
CA GLN A 118 -11.71 -4.62 -13.01
C GLN A 118 -11.91 -6.13 -12.83
N THR A 119 -12.97 -6.71 -13.42
CA THR A 119 -13.25 -8.14 -13.36
C THR A 119 -12.18 -8.98 -14.07
N LEU A 120 -11.65 -8.48 -15.20
CA LEU A 120 -10.56 -9.14 -15.93
C LEU A 120 -9.23 -8.99 -15.20
N VAL A 121 -8.96 -7.84 -14.60
CA VAL A 121 -7.78 -7.63 -13.76
C VAL A 121 -7.79 -8.60 -12.57
N LEU A 122 -8.92 -8.68 -11.85
CA LEU A 122 -9.07 -9.62 -10.73
C LEU A 122 -8.94 -11.07 -11.18
N THR A 123 -9.49 -11.43 -12.34
CA THR A 123 -9.36 -12.79 -12.92
C THR A 123 -7.90 -13.12 -13.25
N ASN A 124 -7.14 -12.18 -13.83
CA ASN A 124 -5.71 -12.37 -14.08
C ASN A 124 -4.93 -12.63 -12.79
N TYR A 125 -5.28 -11.99 -11.69
CA TYR A 125 -4.63 -12.23 -10.41
C TYR A 125 -5.07 -13.56 -9.76
N THR A 126 -6.35 -13.92 -9.85
CA THR A 126 -6.94 -15.04 -9.08
C THR A 126 -7.04 -16.36 -9.84
N GLN A 127 -6.92 -16.35 -11.17
CA GLN A 127 -7.06 -17.54 -12.04
C GLN A 127 -5.83 -17.80 -12.92
N SER A 128 -4.70 -17.12 -12.69
CA SER A 128 -3.42 -17.38 -13.36
C SER A 128 -2.36 -17.93 -12.39
N SER A 129 -1.10 -18.02 -12.82
CA SER A 129 0.03 -18.34 -11.95
C SER A 129 0.19 -17.35 -10.78
N TYR A 130 -0.34 -16.14 -10.88
CA TYR A 130 -0.38 -15.16 -9.78
C TYR A 130 -1.17 -15.62 -8.57
N ALA A 131 -2.16 -16.50 -8.77
CA ALA A 131 -2.98 -17.03 -7.68
C ALA A 131 -2.12 -17.79 -6.64
N SER A 132 -0.98 -18.35 -7.05
CA SER A 132 -0.06 -19.05 -6.14
C SER A 132 0.56 -18.10 -5.10
N TYR A 133 0.85 -16.85 -5.48
CA TYR A 133 1.35 -15.82 -4.57
C TYR A 133 0.24 -15.29 -3.68
N LEU A 134 -0.95 -15.03 -4.25
CA LEU A 134 -2.11 -14.60 -3.47
C LEU A 134 -2.59 -15.66 -2.48
N ASN A 135 -2.41 -16.94 -2.79
CA ASN A 135 -2.74 -18.08 -1.93
C ASN A 135 -1.58 -18.49 -0.99
N ASN A 136 -0.55 -17.66 -0.85
CA ASN A 136 0.56 -17.92 0.05
C ASN A 136 0.41 -17.08 1.34
N SER A 137 0.47 -17.76 2.49
CA SER A 137 0.36 -17.14 3.81
C SER A 137 1.58 -16.31 4.21
N ARG A 138 2.72 -16.46 3.51
CA ARG A 138 3.92 -15.65 3.77
C ARG A 138 3.70 -14.16 3.54
N TYR A 139 2.81 -13.82 2.62
CA TYR A 139 2.51 -12.44 2.27
C TYR A 139 1.42 -11.92 3.19
N SER A 140 1.64 -10.71 3.70
CA SER A 140 0.79 -10.05 4.69
C SER A 140 0.35 -8.66 4.26
N GLY A 141 1.11 -7.99 3.38
CA GLY A 141 0.75 -6.67 2.88
C GLY A 141 0.73 -6.58 1.36
N ILE A 142 0.15 -5.47 0.88
CA ILE A 142 -0.07 -5.22 -0.54
C ILE A 142 0.05 -3.73 -0.86
N GLY A 143 0.73 -3.45 -1.96
CA GLY A 143 0.67 -2.20 -2.72
C GLY A 143 0.00 -2.46 -4.06
N ILE A 144 -0.82 -1.52 -4.51
CA ILE A 144 -1.46 -1.54 -5.82
C ILE A 144 -1.09 -0.21 -6.49
N GLY A 145 -0.76 -0.26 -7.77
CA GLY A 145 -0.56 0.91 -8.60
C GLY A 145 -1.06 0.67 -10.01
N LYS A 146 -1.45 1.74 -10.69
CA LYS A 146 -2.14 1.67 -11.98
C LYS A 146 -1.67 2.78 -12.88
N GLU A 147 -1.43 2.45 -14.15
CA GLU A 147 -1.18 3.43 -15.19
C GLU A 147 -1.59 2.86 -16.54
N ASP A 148 -2.33 3.62 -17.35
CA ASP A 148 -2.93 3.15 -18.62
C ASP A 148 -3.48 1.71 -18.59
N ASP A 149 -2.93 0.78 -19.35
CA ASP A 149 -3.42 -0.61 -19.39
C ASP A 149 -2.79 -1.49 -18.30
N TRP A 150 -1.89 -0.92 -17.49
CA TRP A 150 -1.11 -1.63 -16.49
C TRP A 150 -1.71 -1.49 -15.10
N VAL A 151 -1.76 -2.63 -14.41
CA VAL A 151 -2.05 -2.72 -12.98
C VAL A 151 -0.94 -3.54 -12.36
N VAL A 152 -0.26 -2.98 -11.37
CA VAL A 152 0.86 -3.61 -10.67
C VAL A 152 0.43 -3.90 -9.24
N VAL A 153 0.60 -5.14 -8.81
CA VAL A 153 0.45 -5.54 -7.40
C VAL A 153 1.82 -5.86 -6.85
N VAL A 154 2.18 -5.25 -5.73
CA VAL A 154 3.39 -5.55 -4.95
C VAL A 154 2.98 -6.21 -3.64
N LEU A 155 3.39 -7.45 -3.42
CA LEU A 155 3.11 -8.14 -2.15
C LEU A 155 4.30 -8.02 -1.21
N THR A 156 3.99 -7.75 0.05
CA THR A 156 4.97 -7.59 1.14
C THR A 156 4.78 -8.69 2.18
N THR A 157 5.78 -8.87 3.04
CA THR A 157 5.72 -9.84 4.14
C THR A 157 5.92 -9.11 5.48
N ASN A 158 5.85 -9.87 6.56
CA ASN A 158 6.14 -9.39 7.92
C ASN A 158 7.60 -9.66 8.34
N THR A 159 8.45 -10.15 7.45
CA THR A 159 9.88 -10.36 7.73
C THR A 159 10.61 -9.02 7.60
N PRO A 160 11.74 -8.81 8.31
CA PRO A 160 12.55 -7.59 8.16
C PRO A 160 13.00 -7.34 6.71
N ALA A 161 13.16 -8.40 5.93
CA ALA A 161 13.57 -8.34 4.53
C ALA A 161 12.39 -8.13 3.55
N GLY A 162 11.15 -7.96 4.03
CA GLY A 162 9.97 -7.80 3.17
C GLY A 162 8.98 -6.75 3.64
N THR A 163 9.37 -5.83 4.53
CA THR A 163 8.51 -4.76 5.07
C THR A 163 8.38 -3.54 4.15
N PHE A 164 9.32 -3.33 3.22
CA PHE A 164 9.43 -2.13 2.38
C PHE A 164 9.57 -0.84 3.21
N SER A 165 10.25 -0.85 4.34
CA SER A 165 10.38 0.31 5.22
C SER A 165 11.27 1.42 4.66
N ASN A 166 11.11 2.66 5.17
CA ASN A 166 11.91 3.78 4.72
C ASN A 166 13.37 3.73 5.16
N VAL A 167 14.25 4.40 4.41
CA VAL A 167 15.65 4.65 4.79
C VAL A 167 15.68 5.51 6.06
N GLY A 168 16.00 4.88 7.20
CA GLY A 168 16.12 5.58 8.49
C GLY A 168 14.76 5.91 9.13
N SER A 169 13.94 4.89 9.38
CA SER A 169 12.67 5.02 10.10
C SER A 169 12.85 5.69 11.49
N VAL A 170 12.72 7.01 11.54
CA VAL A 170 12.67 7.79 12.78
C VAL A 170 11.22 7.80 13.26
N VAL A 171 10.96 7.16 14.40
CA VAL A 171 9.68 7.32 15.09
C VAL A 171 9.58 8.78 15.52
N ARG A 172 8.83 9.60 14.78
CA ARG A 172 8.51 10.97 15.20
C ARG A 172 7.49 10.89 16.33
N VAL A 173 7.99 10.77 17.56
CA VAL A 173 7.15 10.99 18.74
C VAL A 173 6.74 12.46 18.70
N SER A 174 5.46 12.72 18.47
CA SER A 174 4.93 14.07 18.46
C SER A 174 5.23 14.73 19.80
N TRP A 175 5.74 15.95 19.79
CA TRP A 175 5.98 16.73 21.00
C TRP A 175 4.70 16.93 21.82
N PHE A 176 3.53 16.84 21.19
CA PHE A 176 2.24 16.79 21.88
C PHE A 176 2.08 15.55 22.77
N VAL A 177 2.54 14.38 22.30
CA VAL A 177 2.50 13.13 23.08
C VAL A 177 3.50 13.20 24.23
N VAL A 178 4.70 13.74 23.99
CA VAL A 178 5.69 13.98 25.04
C VAL A 178 5.16 14.96 26.09
N GLY A 179 4.52 16.06 25.65
CA GLY A 179 3.90 17.05 26.53
C GLY A 179 2.75 16.47 27.37
N LEU A 180 1.89 15.64 26.76
CA LEU A 180 0.80 14.95 27.48
C LEU A 180 1.33 13.99 28.56
N MET A 181 2.41 13.26 28.27
CA MET A 181 3.04 12.40 29.27
C MET A 181 3.72 13.20 30.39
N MET A 182 4.40 14.30 30.07
CA MET A 182 5.04 15.17 31.08
C MET A 182 4.01 15.79 32.03
N VAL A 183 2.85 16.21 31.52
CA VAL A 183 1.71 16.69 32.33
C VAL A 183 1.18 15.58 33.24
N TRP A 184 1.08 14.34 32.75
CA TRP A 184 0.64 13.19 33.54
C TRP A 184 1.64 12.78 34.63
N PHE A 185 2.94 12.91 34.38
CA PHE A 185 4.00 12.60 35.36
C PHE A 185 4.34 13.78 36.28
N GLY A 186 3.67 14.93 36.13
CA GLY A 186 3.86 16.09 37.00
C GLY A 186 5.25 16.74 36.89
N ILE A 187 5.93 16.53 35.76
CA ILE A 187 7.23 17.16 35.48
C ILE A 187 6.92 18.41 34.65
N TRP A 188 6.98 19.57 35.30
CA TRP A 188 6.85 20.89 34.66
C TRP A 188 8.13 21.69 34.89
#